data_AF-A0A0F2RM67-F1
#
_entry.id   AF-A0A0F2RM67-F1
#
_cell.length_a   1.000
_cell.length_b   1.000
_cell.length_c   1.000
_cell.angle_alpha   90.00
_cell.angle_beta   90.00
_cell.angle_gamma   90.00
#
_symmetry.space_group_name_H-M   'P 1'
#
loop_
_entity.id
_entity.type
_entity.pdbx_description
1 polymer ?
#
loop_
_entity_poly.entity_id
_entity_poly.type
_entity_poly.pdbx_seq_one_letter_code
_entity_poly.pdbx_strand_id
1 'polypeptide(L)' 'MRKPVASLILLAFIVLYIVLVATFSGMIDGWPRWAQLVFYLIAGFAWILPLKPLFAWMNGGAPQDSDD' A
#
# COMPACT_ATOMS: atom_id res chain seq x y z
N MET A 1 -23.05 -1.16 2.64
CA MET A 1 -22.26 0.02 2.20
C MET A 1 -20.76 -0.28 2.24
N ARG A 2 -20.32 -1.28 1.47
CA ARG A 2 -18.96 -1.82 1.52
C ARG A 2 -17.94 -0.92 0.79
N LYS A 3 -18.36 -0.35 -0.36
CA LYS A 3 -17.52 0.37 -1.33
C LYS A 3 -16.68 1.57 -0.82
N PRO A 4 -17.13 2.45 0.10
CA PRO A 4 -16.34 3.64 0.45
C PRO A 4 -15.12 3.31 1.31
N VAL A 5 -15.14 2.21 2.08
CA VAL A 5 -14.06 1.84 3.00
C VAL A 5 -12.81 1.42 2.22
N ALA A 6 -12.98 0.66 1.13
CA ALA A 6 -11.88 0.30 0.23
C ALA A 6 -11.22 1.53 -0.38
N SER A 7 -12.04 2.50 -0.85
CA SER A 7 -11.55 3.76 -1.41
C SER A 7 -10.81 4.62 -0.36
N LEU A 8 -11.32 4.67 0.88
CA LEU A 8 -10.68 5.39 1.99
C LEU A 8 -9.32 4.80 2.37
N ILE A 9 -9.21 3.47 2.41
CA ILE A 9 -7.95 2.78 2.70
C ILE A 9 -6.92 3.05 1.59
N LEU A 10 -7.34 2.98 0.32
CA LEU A 10 -6.48 3.29 -0.81
C LEU A 10 -5.99 4.75 -0.75
N LEU A 11 -6.89 5.69 -0.49
CA LEU A 11 -6.56 7.11 -0.35
C LEU A 11 -5.60 7.36 0.81
N ALA A 12 -5.88 6.81 2.00
CA ALA A 12 -5.02 6.95 3.17
C ALA A 12 -3.62 6.36 2.91
N PHE A 13 -3.55 5.20 2.25
CA PHE A 13 -2.28 4.58 1.87
C PHE A 13 -1.48 5.45 0.89
N ILE A 14 -2.12 5.98 -0.15
CA ILE A 14 -1.46 6.85 -1.13
C ILE A 14 -0.94 8.12 -0.46
N VAL A 15 -1.73 8.76 0.41
CA VAL A 15 -1.30 9.93 1.16
C VAL A 15 -0.09 9.61 2.03
N LEU A 16 -0.15 8.50 2.78
CA LEU A 16 0.96 8.07 3.63
C LEU A 16 2.22 7.78 2.80
N TYR A 17 2.06 7.14 1.65
CA TYR A 17 3.15 6.82 0.72
C TYR A 17 3.79 8.09 0.15
N ILE A 18 2.98 9.06 -0.30
CA ILE A 18 3.47 10.34 -0.82
C ILE A 18 4.23 11.11 0.27
N VAL A 19 3.68 11.19 1.49
CA VAL A 19 4.33 11.87 2.62
C VAL A 19 5.68 11.22 2.92
N LEU A 20 5.73 9.88 3.00
CA LEU A 20 6.97 9.14 3.17
C LEU A 20 7.98 9.50 2.07
N VAL A 21 7.62 9.34 0.80
CA VAL A 21 8.54 9.63 -0.31
C VAL A 21 8.99 11.08 -0.31
N ALA A 22 8.11 12.04 -0.02
CA ALA A 22 8.43 13.46 0.02
C ALA A 22 9.38 13.81 1.19
N THR A 23 9.14 13.28 2.38
CA THR A 23 10.04 13.46 3.54
C THR A 23 11.41 12.85 3.26
N PHE A 24 11.45 11.67 2.67
CA PHE A 24 12.72 11.02 2.32
C PHE A 24 13.43 11.72 1.16
N SER A 25 12.71 12.33 0.21
CA SER A 25 13.32 13.04 -0.93
C SER A 25 14.26 14.17 -0.50
N GLY A 26 13.92 14.93 0.56
CA GLY A 26 14.80 15.98 1.08
C GLY A 26 16.01 15.44 1.85
N MET A 27 15.92 14.21 2.36
CA MET A 27 16.96 13.56 3.16
C MET A 27 17.95 12.75 2.31
N ILE A 28 17.50 12.31 1.12
CA ILE A 28 18.28 11.51 0.16
C ILE A 28 19.41 12.31 -0.50
N ASP A 29 19.30 13.64 -0.62
CA ASP A 29 20.29 14.49 -1.30
C ASP A 29 21.69 14.45 -0.64
N GLY A 30 21.76 14.04 0.64
CA GLY A 30 23.02 13.84 1.36
C GLY A 30 23.41 12.38 1.58
N TRP A 31 22.62 11.40 1.11
CA TRP A 31 22.81 10.00 1.46
C TRP A 31 23.68 9.21 0.46
N PRO A 32 24.47 8.24 0.96
CA PRO A 32 25.21 7.33 0.11
C PRO A 32 24.28 6.42 -0.70
N ARG A 33 24.66 6.11 -1.95
CA ARG A 33 23.88 5.31 -2.93
C ARG A 33 23.26 4.01 -2.37
N TRP A 34 23.93 3.36 -1.41
CA TRP A 34 23.43 2.14 -0.76
C TRP A 34 22.17 2.37 0.08
N ALA A 35 22.07 3.50 0.77
CA ALA A 35 20.90 3.82 1.59
C ALA A 35 19.68 4.09 0.71
N GLN A 36 19.89 4.69 -0.45
CA GLN A 36 18.86 4.86 -1.49
C GLN A 36 18.32 3.50 -1.95
N LEU A 37 19.20 2.49 -2.11
CA LEU A 37 18.82 1.13 -2.50
C LEU A 37 17.92 0.46 -1.44
N VAL A 38 18.29 0.56 -0.17
CA VAL A 38 17.49 0.01 0.94
C VAL A 38 16.13 0.72 1.03
N PHE A 39 16.10 2.03 0.84
CA PHE A 39 14.85 2.78 0.79
C PHE A 39 13.92 2.27 -0.31
N TYR A 40 14.43 2.09 -1.53
CA TYR A 40 13.64 1.54 -2.64
C TYR A 40 13.14 0.12 -2.36
N LEU A 41 13.95 -0.73 -1.71
CA LEU A 41 13.50 -2.06 -1.29
C LEU A 41 12.32 -1.97 -0.33
N ILE A 42 12.42 -1.16 0.73
CA ILE A 42 11.35 -0.99 1.72
C ILE A 42 10.12 -0.38 1.06
N ALA A 43 10.27 0.61 0.18
CA ALA A 43 9.16 1.20 -0.57
C ALA A 43 8.43 0.15 -1.43
N GLY A 44 9.19 -0.73 -2.09
CA GLY A 44 8.64 -1.86 -2.85
C GLY A 44 7.89 -2.86 -1.97
N PHE A 45 8.43 -3.22 -0.80
CA PHE A 45 7.77 -4.12 0.14
C PHE A 45 6.52 -3.50 0.78
N ALA A 46 6.57 -2.21 1.13
CA ALA A 46 5.44 -1.48 1.67
C ALA A 46 4.27 -1.44 0.67
N TRP A 47 4.54 -1.46 -0.63
CA TRP A 47 3.52 -1.52 -1.68
C TRP A 47 2.73 -2.84 -1.73
N ILE A 48 3.26 -3.93 -1.16
CA ILE A 48 2.62 -5.26 -1.16
C ILE A 48 1.58 -5.41 -0.05
N LEU A 49 1.80 -4.75 1.10
CA LEU A 49 0.90 -4.79 2.26
C LEU A 49 -0.57 -4.39 1.97
N PRO A 50 -0.88 -3.33 1.20
CA PRO A 50 -2.26 -2.93 0.95
C PRO A 50 -3.05 -3.90 0.05
N LEU A 51 -2.38 -4.72 -0.77
CA LEU A 51 -3.05 -5.58 -1.74
C LEU A 51 -3.78 -6.76 -1.07
N LYS A 52 -3.15 -7.44 -0.10
CA LYS A 52 -3.76 -8.61 0.57
C LYS A 52 -5.12 -8.35 1.23
N PRO A 53 -5.30 -7.34 2.11
CA PRO A 53 -6.58 -7.08 2.76
C PRO A 53 -7.64 -6.58 1.77
N LEU A 54 -7.24 -5.83 0.73
CA LEU A 54 -8.14 -5.34 -0.32
C LEU A 54 -8.69 -6.51 -1.16
N PHE A 55 -7.84 -7.43 -1.60
CA PHE A 55 -8.24 -8.61 -2.36
C PHE A 55 -9.11 -9.57 -1.52
N ALA A 56 -8.73 -9.82 -0.27
CA ALA A 56 -9.51 -10.67 0.64
C ALA A 56 -10.93 -10.12 0.84
N TRP A 57 -11.06 -8.80 0.92
CA TRP A 57 -12.35 -8.15 1.11
C TRP A 57 -13.19 -8.09 -0.18
N MET A 58 -12.56 -7.96 -1.35
CA MET A 58 -13.25 -8.05 -2.65
C MET A 58 -13.79 -9.46 -2.92
N ASN A 59 -13.06 -10.51 -2.52
CA ASN A 59 -13.50 -11.91 -2.66
C ASN A 59 -14.51 -12.35 -1.59
N GLY A 60 -14.57 -11.69 -0.42
CA GLY A 60 -15.56 -11.98 0.63
C GLY A 60 -17.01 -11.59 0.29
N GLY A 61 -17.27 -11.19 -0.96
CA GLY A 61 -18.60 -10.90 -1.48
C GLY A 61 -19.15 -11.94 -2.46
N ALA A 62 -18.35 -12.92 -2.89
CA ALA A 62 -18.89 -14.04 -3.67
C ALA A 62 -19.78 -14.87 -2.73
N PRO A 63 -21.08 -15.03 -3.01
CA PRO A 63 -21.81 -16.11 -2.35
C PRO A 63 -21.02 -17.38 -2.62
N GLN A 64 -20.61 -18.06 -1.55
CA GLN A 64 -20.29 -19.47 -1.66
C GLN A 64 -21.64 -20.10 -2.00
N ASP A 65 -21.93 -20.22 -3.30
CA ASP A 65 -23.02 -21.04 -3.77
C ASP A 65 -22.64 -22.45 -3.32
N SER A 66 -23.13 -22.82 -2.15
CA SER A 66 -23.25 -24.20 -1.71
C SER A 66 -24.23 -24.81 -2.68
N ASP A 67 -23.70 -25.59 -3.63
CA ASP A 67 -24.44 -26.55 -4.43
C ASP A 67 -25.11 -27.54 -3.45
N ASP A 68 -26.29 -27.19 -2.94
CA ASP A 68 -27.29 -28.06 -2.32
C ASP A 68 -28.57 -28.07 -3.20
#